data_AF-W2CUJ3-F1
#
_entry.id   AF-W2CUJ3-F1
#
_cell.length_a   1.000
_cell.length_b   1.000
_cell.length_c   1.000
_cell.angle_alpha   90.00
_cell.angle_beta   90.00
_cell.angle_gamma   90.00
#
_symmetry.space_group_name_H-M   'P 1'
#
loop_
_entity.id
_entity.type
_entity.pdbx_description
1 polymer ?
#
loop_
_entity_poly.entity_id
_entity_poly.type
_entity_poly.pdbx_seq_one_letter_code
_entity_poly.pdbx_strand_id
1 'polypeptide(L)'
;PHGCQCVGGSHHLLFGLRAARAGKPLQMTTTMKHHVCARPIHPGELLKEEIEYRGIRQAQLAKQMGVSATLLNDILNERRALTPTTALLFEAALGVSSDLLMGMQTDYAMRLIKEDRSLATRLARIRESAALL
;
A
#
# COMPACT_ATOMS: atom_id res chain seq x y z
N PRO A 1 -7.63 -7.41 -19.68
CA PRO A 1 -6.36 -6.71 -19.98
C PRO A 1 -6.09 -5.61 -18.93
N HIS A 2 -5.63 -6.00 -17.74
CA HIS A 2 -5.20 -5.09 -16.69
C HIS A 2 -3.76 -5.42 -16.30
N GLY A 3 -2.83 -5.26 -17.26
CA GLY A 3 -1.41 -5.46 -17.02
C GLY A 3 -0.84 -4.29 -16.21
N CYS A 4 -0.35 -4.54 -15.00
CA CYS A 4 0.31 -3.51 -14.20
C CYS A 4 1.66 -3.15 -14.83
N GLN A 5 1.84 -1.89 -15.25
CA GLN A 5 3.15 -1.39 -15.66
C GLN A 5 3.95 -1.07 -14.40
N CYS A 6 5.02 -1.81 -14.15
CA CYS A 6 5.93 -1.58 -13.03
C CYS A 6 6.97 -0.51 -13.39
N VAL A 7 7.06 0.56 -12.62
CA VAL A 7 8.16 1.53 -12.65
C VAL A 7 9.17 1.18 -11.57
N GLY A 8 10.45 1.05 -11.95
CA GLY A 8 11.54 0.73 -11.02
C GLY A 8 12.00 1.96 -10.27
N GLY A 9 11.85 1.96 -8.94
CA GLY A 9 12.38 3.01 -8.06
C GLY A 9 13.59 2.50 -7.26
N SER A 10 14.72 3.22 -7.33
CA SER A 10 15.91 2.97 -6.50
C SER A 10 16.02 4.04 -5.41
N HIS A 11 15.75 3.70 -4.15
CA HIS A 11 16.01 4.60 -3.02
C HIS A 11 17.30 4.19 -2.30
N HIS A 12 18.31 5.06 -2.31
CA HIS A 12 19.50 4.93 -1.46
C HIS A 12 19.18 5.53 -0.07
N LEU A 13 19.06 4.69 0.95
CA LEU A 13 19.04 5.13 2.35
C LEU A 13 20.48 5.41 2.79
N LEU A 14 20.88 6.68 2.75
CA LEU A 14 22.17 7.13 3.26
C LEU A 14 22.04 7.40 4.77
N PHE A 15 22.13 6.36 5.60
CA PHE A 15 22.30 6.55 7.04
C PHE A 15 23.73 7.02 7.31
N GLY A 16 23.87 8.28 7.73
CA GLY A 16 25.13 8.84 8.18
C GLY A 16 25.59 8.20 9.49
N LEU A 17 26.77 7.56 9.47
CA LEU A 17 27.54 7.27 10.67
C LEU A 17 29.03 7.47 10.36
N ARG A 18 29.69 8.33 11.15
CA ARG A 18 31.13 8.57 11.09
C ARG A 18 31.92 7.35 11.57
N ALA A 19 33.00 7.07 10.83
CA ALA A 19 34.30 6.47 11.18
C ALA A 19 34.37 5.01 11.71
N ALA A 20 35.05 4.14 10.95
CA ALA A 20 36.08 3.21 11.45
C ALA A 20 36.94 2.64 10.31
N ARG A 21 38.25 2.54 10.56
CA ARG A 21 39.26 1.88 9.73
C ARG A 21 39.07 0.36 9.71
N ALA A 22 39.56 -0.26 8.63
CA ALA A 22 39.95 -1.66 8.47
C ALA A 22 38.84 -2.74 8.54
N GLY A 23 38.81 -3.59 7.50
CA GLY A 23 37.98 -4.80 7.42
C GLY A 23 36.54 -4.53 7.01
N LYS A 24 36.28 -4.29 5.72
CA LYS A 24 34.91 -4.18 5.21
C LYS A 24 34.25 -5.56 5.30
N PRO A 25 33.21 -5.79 6.14
CA PRO A 25 32.35 -6.95 5.93
C PRO A 25 31.71 -6.78 4.56
N LEU A 26 31.54 -7.88 3.83
CA LEU A 26 30.72 -7.95 2.62
C LEU A 26 29.31 -7.53 3.01
N GLN A 27 29.01 -6.23 2.91
CA GLN A 27 27.66 -5.73 2.96
C GLN A 27 27.01 -6.22 1.67
N MET A 28 26.33 -7.36 1.74
CA MET A 28 25.41 -7.79 0.69
C MET A 28 24.26 -6.79 0.67
N THR A 29 24.47 -5.65 0.02
CA THR A 29 23.37 -4.78 -0.39
C THR A 29 22.66 -5.51 -1.52
N THR A 30 21.83 -6.49 -1.17
CA THR A 30 20.85 -7.06 -2.09
C THR A 30 19.96 -5.90 -2.50
N THR A 31 20.26 -5.30 -3.65
CA THR A 31 19.43 -4.28 -4.29
C THR A 31 18.14 -4.98 -4.72
N MET A 32 17.20 -5.14 -3.80
CA MET A 32 15.85 -5.58 -4.12
C MET A 32 15.22 -4.50 -4.98
N LYS A 33 15.10 -4.79 -6.28
CA LYS A 33 14.37 -3.95 -7.22
C LYS A 33 12.92 -3.91 -6.76
N HIS A 34 12.53 -2.82 -6.09
CA HIS A 34 11.14 -2.59 -5.73
C HIS A 34 10.39 -2.17 -7.00
N HIS A 35 9.72 -3.14 -7.59
CA HIS A 35 8.79 -2.89 -8.69
C HIS A 35 7.54 -2.23 -8.11
N VAL A 36 7.32 -0.97 -8.48
CA VAL A 36 6.16 -0.20 -8.05
C VAL A 36 5.18 -0.13 -9.21
N CYS A 37 3.94 -0.59 -9.00
CA CYS A 37 2.88 -0.39 -9.98
C CYS A 37 2.69 1.10 -10.28
N ALA A 38 2.59 1.46 -11.57
CA ALA A 38 2.46 2.84 -12.03
C ALA A 38 1.14 3.48 -11.59
N ARG A 39 0.07 2.69 -11.49
CA ARG A 39 -1.20 3.13 -10.88
C ARG A 39 -1.22 2.77 -9.39
N PRO A 40 -1.73 3.66 -8.51
CA PRO A 40 -2.05 3.28 -7.15
C PRO A 40 -3.15 2.21 -7.19
N ILE A 41 -2.96 1.11 -6.45
CA ILE A 41 -3.93 0.00 -6.39
C ILE A 41 -4.67 0.09 -5.06
N HIS A 42 -6.00 0.11 -5.11
CA HIS A 42 -6.81 0.08 -3.91
C HIS A 42 -6.92 -1.38 -3.41
N PRO A 43 -6.84 -1.65 -2.09
CA PRO A 43 -6.97 -3.01 -1.57
C PRO A 43 -8.33 -3.67 -1.90
N GLY A 44 -9.37 -2.87 -2.12
CA GLY A 44 -10.68 -3.34 -2.58
C GLY A 44 -10.66 -4.03 -3.95
N GLU A 45 -9.80 -3.58 -4.86
CA GLU A 45 -9.62 -4.21 -6.18
C GLU A 45 -9.03 -5.61 -6.03
N LEU A 46 -7.97 -5.74 -5.23
CA LEU A 46 -7.35 -7.04 -4.92
C LEU A 46 -8.33 -8.00 -4.27
N LEU A 47 -9.11 -7.53 -3.27
CA LEU A 47 -10.10 -8.35 -2.59
C LEU A 47 -11.19 -8.83 -3.55
N LYS A 48 -11.59 -7.99 -4.50
CA LYS A 48 -12.57 -8.36 -5.52
C LYS A 48 -12.03 -9.46 -6.43
N GLU A 49 -10.80 -9.32 -6.91
CA GLU A 49 -10.12 -10.35 -7.72
C GLU A 49 -10.01 -11.67 -6.96
N GLU A 50 -9.67 -11.64 -5.67
CA GLU A 50 -9.54 -12.84 -4.84
C GLU A 50 -10.90 -13.55 -4.64
N ILE A 51 -11.97 -12.79 -4.41
CA ILE A 51 -13.33 -13.31 -4.25
C ILE A 51 -13.82 -13.94 -5.56
N GLU A 52 -13.55 -13.28 -6.69
CA GLU A 52 -13.90 -13.77 -8.03
C GLU A 52 -13.10 -15.04 -8.37
N TYR A 53 -11.81 -15.07 -8.06
CA TYR A 53 -10.94 -16.24 -8.27
C TYR A 53 -11.41 -17.46 -7.47
N ARG A 54 -11.83 -17.26 -6.21
CA ARG A 54 -12.37 -18.33 -5.36
C ARG A 54 -13.82 -18.70 -5.65
N GLY A 55 -14.51 -17.94 -6.51
CA GLY A 55 -15.93 -18.15 -6.82
C GLY A 55 -16.86 -17.91 -5.64
N ILE A 56 -16.46 -17.09 -4.66
CA ILE A 56 -17.25 -16.80 -3.46
C ILE A 56 -18.29 -15.72 -3.78
N ARG A 57 -19.54 -15.93 -3.36
CA ARG A 57 -20.59 -14.89 -3.51
C ARG A 57 -20.39 -13.80 -2.45
N GLN A 58 -20.37 -12.54 -2.86
CA GLN A 58 -20.20 -11.39 -1.95
C GLN A 58 -21.22 -11.39 -0.79
N ALA A 59 -22.48 -11.71 -1.08
CA ALA A 59 -23.53 -11.78 -0.05
C ALA A 59 -23.28 -12.88 1.00
N GLN A 60 -22.62 -13.99 0.60
CA GLN A 60 -22.24 -15.05 1.52
C GLN A 60 -21.05 -14.62 2.39
N LEU A 61 -20.04 -13.99 1.78
CA LEU A 61 -18.89 -13.45 2.50
C LEU A 61 -19.30 -12.40 3.53
N ALA A 62 -20.20 -11.48 3.16
CA ALA A 62 -20.73 -10.47 4.08
C ALA A 62 -21.40 -11.12 5.31
N LYS A 63 -22.20 -12.17 5.10
CA LYS A 63 -22.83 -12.94 6.18
C LYS A 63 -21.80 -13.65 7.07
N GLN A 64 -20.76 -14.24 6.50
CA GLN A 64 -19.70 -14.91 7.25
C GLN A 64 -18.90 -13.93 8.12
N MET A 65 -18.62 -12.74 7.60
CA MET A 65 -17.90 -11.68 8.33
C MET A 65 -18.79 -10.90 9.31
N GLY A 66 -20.12 -11.07 9.26
CA GLY A 66 -21.06 -10.29 10.07
C GLY A 66 -21.15 -8.81 9.67
N VAL A 67 -20.82 -8.46 8.42
CA VAL A 67 -20.86 -7.08 7.90
C VAL A 67 -22.04 -6.88 6.96
N SER A 68 -22.49 -5.63 6.79
CA SER A 68 -23.54 -5.34 5.82
C SER A 68 -23.05 -5.54 4.40
N ALA A 69 -23.90 -6.10 3.53
CA ALA A 69 -23.58 -6.32 2.12
C ALA A 69 -23.25 -5.00 1.40
N THR A 70 -23.89 -3.89 1.80
CA THR A 70 -23.60 -2.55 1.29
C THR A 70 -22.18 -2.11 1.63
N LEU A 71 -21.74 -2.30 2.89
CA LEU A 71 -20.38 -1.96 3.30
C LEU A 71 -19.35 -2.77 2.51
N LEU A 72 -19.57 -4.07 2.35
CA LEU A 72 -18.68 -4.92 1.56
C LEU A 72 -18.63 -4.43 0.10
N ASN A 73 -19.78 -4.14 -0.51
CA ASN A 73 -19.87 -3.67 -1.88
C ASN A 73 -19.16 -2.32 -2.09
N ASP A 74 -19.27 -1.39 -1.14
CA ASP A 74 -18.59 -0.10 -1.22
C ASP A 74 -17.06 -0.24 -1.11
N ILE A 75 -16.56 -1.17 -0.29
CA ILE A 75 -15.13 -1.47 -0.19
C ILE A 75 -14.62 -2.10 -1.49
N LEU A 76 -15.34 -3.09 -2.03
CA LEU A 76 -14.95 -3.82 -3.24
C LEU A 76 -14.98 -2.95 -4.51
N ASN A 77 -15.77 -1.89 -4.53
CA ASN A 77 -15.80 -0.90 -5.63
C ASN A 77 -14.98 0.36 -5.32
N GLU A 78 -14.08 0.32 -4.34
CA GLU A 78 -13.16 1.42 -4.01
C GLU A 78 -13.86 2.73 -3.61
N ARG A 79 -15.16 2.67 -3.29
CA ARG A 79 -15.94 3.81 -2.84
C ARG A 79 -15.66 4.14 -1.38
N ARG A 80 -15.11 3.19 -0.64
CA ARG A 80 -14.77 3.30 0.78
C ARG A 80 -13.41 2.69 1.05
N ALA A 81 -12.60 3.40 1.83
CA ALA A 81 -11.34 2.89 2.35
C ALA A 81 -11.56 1.70 3.30
N LEU A 82 -10.64 0.75 3.26
CA LEU A 82 -10.61 -0.38 4.17
C LEU A 82 -10.27 0.08 5.59
N THR A 83 -11.03 -0.38 6.59
CA THR A 83 -10.72 -0.12 8.00
C THR A 83 -9.93 -1.29 8.61
N PRO A 84 -9.15 -1.06 9.68
CA PRO A 84 -8.40 -2.13 10.34
C PRO A 84 -9.31 -3.28 10.81
N THR A 85 -10.49 -2.96 11.35
CA THR A 85 -11.46 -3.96 11.79
C THR A 85 -11.92 -4.83 10.62
N THR A 86 -12.25 -4.23 9.47
CA THR A 86 -12.65 -5.00 8.28
C THR A 86 -11.49 -5.80 7.69
N ALA A 87 -10.26 -5.30 7.77
CA ALA A 87 -9.08 -6.02 7.30
C ALA A 87 -8.86 -7.32 8.09
N LEU A 88 -9.01 -7.28 9.41
CA LEU A 88 -8.95 -8.49 10.26
C LEU A 88 -10.06 -9.49 9.94
N LEU A 89 -11.27 -9.00 9.62
CA LEU A 89 -12.36 -9.87 9.18
C LEU A 89 -12.05 -10.55 7.83
N PHE A 90 -11.41 -9.84 6.90
CA PHE A 90 -10.97 -10.42 5.64
C PHE A 90 -9.85 -11.44 5.83
N GLU A 91 -8.94 -11.19 6.77
CA GLU A 91 -7.91 -12.16 7.14
C GLU A 91 -8.53 -13.46 7.65
N ALA A 92 -9.51 -13.37 8.57
CA ALA A 92 -10.21 -14.53 9.07
C ALA A 92 -11.03 -15.27 7.98
N ALA A 93 -11.62 -14.55 7.03
CA ALA A 93 -12.50 -15.12 6.02
C ALA A 93 -11.77 -15.67 4.78
N LEU A 94 -10.72 -14.99 4.32
CA LEU A 94 -10.00 -15.29 3.08
C LEU A 94 -8.56 -15.76 3.32
N GLY A 95 -8.01 -15.55 4.53
CA GLY A 95 -6.60 -15.83 4.83
C GLY A 95 -5.63 -14.82 4.24
N VAL A 96 -6.13 -13.64 3.83
CA VAL A 96 -5.30 -12.56 3.29
C VAL A 96 -4.83 -11.69 4.45
N SER A 97 -3.51 -11.52 4.60
CA SER A 97 -2.92 -10.75 5.70
C SER A 97 -3.53 -9.34 5.81
N SER A 98 -4.04 -8.99 6.99
CA SER A 98 -4.57 -7.66 7.27
C SER A 98 -3.49 -6.57 7.20
N ASP A 99 -2.27 -6.88 7.64
CA ASP A 99 -1.11 -5.99 7.54
C ASP A 99 -0.79 -5.64 6.07
N LEU A 100 -0.86 -6.63 5.18
CA LEU A 100 -0.69 -6.41 3.74
C LEU A 100 -1.77 -5.46 3.21
N LEU A 101 -3.03 -5.73 3.53
CA LEU A 101 -4.16 -4.91 3.07
C LEU A 101 -4.09 -3.47 3.59
N MET A 102 -3.70 -3.29 4.86
CA MET A 102 -3.52 -1.96 5.46
C MET A 102 -2.31 -1.22 4.91
N GLY A 103 -1.23 -1.94 4.59
CA GLY A 103 -0.08 -1.41 3.86
C GLY A 103 -0.49 -0.87 2.50
N MET A 104 -1.26 -1.66 1.74
CA MET A 104 -1.82 -1.24 0.45
C MET A 104 -2.73 -0.01 0.57
N GLN A 105 -3.64 0.01 1.57
CA GLN A 105 -4.52 1.16 1.80
C GLN A 105 -3.72 2.44 2.06
N THR A 106 -2.66 2.33 2.87
CA THR A 106 -1.79 3.44 3.22
C THR A 106 -1.00 3.91 2.01
N ASP A 107 -0.39 2.99 1.27
CA ASP A 107 0.36 3.29 0.06
C ASP A 107 -0.51 3.98 -1.00
N TYR A 108 -1.74 3.48 -1.19
CA TYR A 108 -2.74 4.07 -2.07
C TYR A 108 -3.03 5.52 -1.68
N ALA A 109 -3.37 5.75 -0.41
CA ALA A 109 -3.67 7.09 0.10
C ALA A 109 -2.47 8.03 -0.03
N MET A 110 -1.26 7.57 0.31
CA MET A 110 -0.03 8.36 0.19
C MET A 110 0.26 8.78 -1.25
N ARG A 111 -0.01 7.92 -2.23
CA ARG A 111 0.20 8.25 -3.64
C ARG A 111 -0.81 9.28 -4.13
N LEU A 112 -2.09 9.09 -3.84
CA LEU A 112 -3.12 10.07 -4.19
C LEU A 112 -2.81 11.45 -3.59
N ILE A 113 -2.46 11.49 -2.31
CA ILE A 113 -2.13 12.71 -1.58
C ILE A 113 -0.86 13.39 -2.14
N LYS A 114 0.12 12.61 -2.63
CA LYS A 114 1.34 13.16 -3.26
C LYS A 114 1.07 13.79 -4.62
N GLU A 115 0.02 13.37 -5.32
CA GLU A 115 -0.38 13.94 -6.61
C GLU A 115 -1.07 15.32 -6.44
N ASP A 116 -1.52 15.67 -5.23
CA ASP A 116 -2.10 16.98 -4.93
C ASP A 116 -1.07 18.12 -5.05
N ARG A 117 -1.24 18.96 -6.08
CA ARG A 117 -0.33 20.09 -6.39
C ARG A 117 -0.21 21.11 -5.25
N SER A 118 -1.29 21.38 -4.53
CA SER A 118 -1.31 22.32 -3.41
C SER A 118 -0.43 21.82 -2.26
N LEU A 119 -0.53 20.53 -1.96
CA LEU A 119 0.26 19.86 -0.95
C LEU A 119 1.73 19.80 -1.38
N ALA A 120 2.01 19.44 -2.63
CA ALA A 120 3.37 19.40 -3.17
C ALA A 120 4.10 20.74 -3.01
N THR A 121 3.40 21.85 -3.28
CA THR A 121 3.92 23.21 -3.10
C THR A 121 4.23 23.49 -1.63
N ARG A 122 3.32 23.12 -0.73
CA ARG A 122 3.50 23.29 0.72
C ARG A 122 4.68 22.46 1.25
N LEU A 123 4.84 21.22 0.79
CA LEU A 123 5.99 20.37 1.16
C LEU A 123 7.32 20.96 0.67
N ALA A 124 7.36 21.55 -0.54
CA ALA A 124 8.57 22.20 -1.04
C ALA A 124 9.02 23.34 -0.11
N ARG A 125 8.08 24.21 0.31
CA ARG A 125 8.35 25.29 1.27
C ARG A 125 8.86 24.79 2.62
N ILE A 126 8.26 23.71 3.15
CA ILE A 126 8.69 23.09 4.41
C ILE A 126 10.13 22.58 4.28
N ARG A 127 10.46 21.91 3.18
CA ARG A 127 11.83 21.40 2.92
C ARG A 127 12.86 22.53 2.81
N GLU A 128 12.51 23.61 2.13
CA GLU A 128 13.36 24.80 2.02
C GLU A 128 13.63 25.44 3.40
N SER A 129 12.58 25.61 4.21
CA SER A 129 12.71 26.15 5.56
C SER A 129 13.55 25.25 6.48
N ALA A 130 13.36 23.92 6.38
CA ALA A 130 14.11 22.96 7.18
C ALA A 130 15.59 22.86 6.79
N ALA A 131 15.96 23.21 5.55
CA ALA A 131 17.35 23.21 5.08
C ALA A 131 18.16 24.44 5.56
N LEU A 132 17.47 25.49 6.03
CA LEU A 132 18.07 26.72 6.54
C LEU A 132 18.34 26.68 8.06
N LEU A 133 17.91 25.61 8.74
CA LEU A 133 18.13 25.35 10.17
C LEU A 133 19.36 24.46 10.37
#